data_AF-A0A1A6LEV2-F1
#
_entry.id   AF-A0A1A6LEV2-F1
#
_cell.length_a   1.000
_cell.length_b   1.000
_cell.length_c   1.000
_cell.angle_alpha   90.00
_cell.angle_beta   90.00
_cell.angle_gamma   90.00
#
_symmetry.space_group_name_H-M   'P 1'
#
loop_
_entity.id
_entity.type
_entity.pdbx_description
1 polymer ?
#
loop_
_entity_poly.entity_id
_entity_poly.type
_entity_poly.pdbx_seq_one_letter_code
_entity_poly.pdbx_strand_id
1 'polypeptide(L)' 'MSTFLIAGPLIVFLIFVAPLWLFLHYRSKKKSSNGLSETDLQRLHKLSEQAESMQDRVKTLEKILDAESPNWRRNYE' A
#
# COMPACT_ATOMS: atom_id res chain seq x y z
N MET A 1 -36.09 -2.77 -41.44
CA MET A 1 -34.87 -3.07 -42.22
C MET A 1 -33.64 -2.27 -41.76
N SER A 2 -33.81 -1.01 -41.34
CA SER A 2 -32.73 -0.08 -40.97
C SER A 2 -31.97 -0.44 -39.68
N THR A 3 -32.62 -1.11 -38.73
CA THR A 3 -32.05 -1.45 -37.41
C THR A 3 -30.82 -2.33 -37.52
N PHE A 4 -30.75 -3.21 -38.52
CA PHE A 4 -29.61 -4.12 -38.73
C PHE A 4 -28.33 -3.39 -39.17
N LEU A 5 -28.46 -2.26 -39.87
CA LEU A 5 -27.30 -1.47 -40.33
C LEU A 5 -26.57 -0.78 -39.17
N ILE A 6 -27.30 -0.45 -38.10
CA ILE A 6 -26.73 0.17 -36.90
C ILE A 6 -26.36 -0.92 -35.88
N ALA A 7 -27.23 -1.90 -35.65
CA ALA A 7 -27.02 -2.94 -34.65
C ALA A 7 -25.83 -3.86 -34.96
N GLY A 8 -25.57 -4.19 -36.24
CA GLY A 8 -24.46 -5.06 -36.63
C GLY A 8 -23.09 -4.53 -36.16
N PRO A 9 -22.67 -3.31 -36.57
CA PRO A 9 -21.43 -2.69 -36.11
C PRO A 9 -21.38 -2.52 -34.58
N LEU A 10 -22.51 -2.19 -33.95
CA LEU A 10 -22.61 -1.97 -32.51
C LEU A 10 -22.39 -3.27 -31.72
N ILE A 11 -22.94 -4.39 -32.19
CA ILE A 11 -22.73 -5.72 -31.58
C ILE A 11 -21.27 -6.13 -31.68
N VAL A 12 -20.64 -5.96 -32.84
CA VAL A 12 -19.22 -6.27 -33.03
C VAL A 12 -18.37 -5.41 -32.09
N PHE A 13 -18.65 -4.11 -32.02
CA PHE A 13 -17.99 -3.20 -31.08
C PHE A 13 -18.13 -3.67 -29.63
N LEU A 14 -19.32 -4.07 -29.19
CA LEU A 14 -19.54 -4.56 -27.83
C LEU A 14 -18.76 -5.86 -27.55
N ILE A 15 -18.68 -6.78 -28.51
CA ILE A 15 -17.92 -8.02 -28.37
C ILE A 15 -16.41 -7.76 -28.20
N PHE A 16 -15.86 -6.69 -28.78
CA PHE A 16 -14.44 -6.37 -28.63
C PHE A 16 -14.18 -5.45 -27.42
N VAL A 17 -14.96 -4.39 -27.28
CA VAL A 17 -14.72 -3.34 -26.29
C VAL A 17 -15.16 -3.76 -24.90
N ALA A 18 -16.27 -4.49 -24.75
CA ALA A 18 -16.73 -4.90 -23.43
C ALA A 18 -15.77 -5.90 -22.75
N PRO A 19 -15.21 -6.93 -23.42
CA PRO A 19 -14.19 -7.79 -22.82
C PRO A 19 -12.88 -7.07 -22.55
N LEU A 20 -12.46 -6.14 -23.43
CA LEU A 20 -11.26 -5.33 -23.19
C LEU A 20 -11.43 -4.45 -21.94
N TRP A 21 -12.60 -3.83 -21.78
CA TRP A 21 -12.94 -3.04 -20.61
C TRP A 21 -13.01 -3.89 -19.34
N LEU A 22 -13.64 -5.07 -19.41
CA LEU A 22 -13.68 -6.03 -18.30
C LEU A 22 -12.26 -6.43 -17.89
N PHE A 23 -11.40 -6.78 -18.85
CA PHE A 23 -10.02 -7.12 -18.57
C PHE A 23 -9.26 -5.98 -17.88
N LEU A 24 -9.41 -4.74 -18.36
CA LEU A 24 -8.80 -3.56 -17.73
C LEU A 24 -9.37 -3.28 -16.33
N HIS A 25 -10.68 -3.38 -16.16
CA HIS A 25 -11.36 -3.15 -14.88
C HIS A 25 -10.90 -4.16 -13.83
N TYR A 26 -10.86 -5.44 -14.19
CA TYR A 26 -10.43 -6.50 -13.29
C TYR A 26 -8.92 -6.50 -13.07
N ARG A 27 -8.11 -6.13 -14.07
CA ARG A 27 -6.64 -5.96 -13.89
C ARG A 27 -6.32 -4.80 -12.96
N SER A 28 -7.05 -3.68 -13.06
CA SER A 28 -6.88 -2.52 -12.17
C SER A 28 -7.31 -2.85 -10.74
N LYS A 29 -8.45 -3.54 -10.58
CA LYS A 29 -8.87 -4.07 -9.28
C LYS A 29 -7.87 -5.07 -8.72
N LYS A 30 -7.36 -6.01 -9.51
CA LYS A 30 -6.33 -6.99 -9.08
C LYS A 30 -5.03 -6.32 -8.67
N LYS A 31 -4.61 -5.22 -9.32
CA LYS A 31 -3.43 -4.45 -8.89
C LYS A 31 -3.66 -3.73 -7.56
N SER A 32 -4.91 -3.37 -7.25
CA SER A 32 -5.28 -2.73 -5.98
C SER A 32 -5.71 -3.74 -4.89
N SER A 33 -6.09 -4.97 -5.26
CA SER A 33 -6.64 -6.00 -4.36
C SER A 33 -5.70 -7.19 -4.15
N ASN A 34 -4.66 -7.36 -4.97
CA ASN A 34 -3.52 -8.14 -4.55
C ASN A 34 -2.96 -7.40 -3.33
N GLY A 35 -2.98 -8.04 -2.17
CA GLY A 35 -2.41 -7.49 -0.95
C GLY A 35 -0.93 -7.13 -1.12
N LEU A 36 -0.26 -6.82 -0.01
CA LEU A 36 1.16 -6.50 -0.02
C LEU A 36 1.93 -7.54 -0.84
N SER A 37 2.66 -7.08 -1.86
CA SER A 37 3.53 -7.97 -2.63
C SER A 37 4.58 -8.57 -1.69
N GLU A 38 5.19 -9.69 -2.06
CA GLU A 38 6.27 -10.30 -1.26
C GLU A 38 7.38 -9.28 -0.94
N THR A 39 7.70 -8.40 -1.90
CA THR A 39 8.66 -7.31 -1.69
C THR A 39 8.16 -6.26 -0.70
N ASP A 40 6.86 -5.97 -0.66
CA ASP A 40 6.29 -5.02 0.30
C ASP A 40 6.25 -5.62 1.71
N LEU A 41 5.96 -6.92 1.83
CA LEU A 41 6.06 -7.65 3.10
C LEU A 41 7.48 -7.64 3.65
N GLN A 42 8.49 -7.90 2.82
CA GLN A 42 9.90 -7.84 3.23
C GLN A 42 10.31 -6.42 3.67
N ARG A 43 9.83 -5.37 2.98
CA ARG A 43 10.06 -3.98 3.39
C ARG A 43 9.43 -3.68 4.74
N LEU A 44 8.19 -4.11 4.96
CA LEU A 44 7.50 -3.91 6.24
C LEU A 44 8.20 -4.64 7.37
N HIS A 45 8.65 -5.87 7.14
CA HIS A 45 9.43 -6.63 8.13
C HIS A 45 10.71 -5.88 8.51
N LYS A 46 11.45 -5.38 7.52
CA LYS A 46 12.67 -4.60 7.75
C LYS A 46 12.39 -3.31 8.54
N LEU A 47 11.30 -2.60 8.22
CA LEU A 47 10.91 -1.40 8.94
C LEU A 47 10.52 -1.71 10.39
N SER A 48 9.83 -2.83 10.63
CA SER A 48 9.48 -3.29 11.97
C SER A 48 10.72 -3.59 12.81
N GLU A 49 11.68 -4.32 12.25
CA GLU A 49 12.96 -4.65 12.91
C GLU A 49 13.76 -3.38 13.24
N GLN A 50 13.78 -2.41 12.31
CA GLN A 50 14.43 -1.12 12.54
C GLN A 50 13.74 -0.32 13.64
N ALA A 51 12.41 -0.34 13.71
CA ALA A 51 11.66 0.34 14.75
C ALA A 51 11.92 -0.27 16.14
N GLU A 52 11.99 -1.60 16.23
CA GLU A 52 12.34 -2.31 17.47
C GLU A 52 13.75 -1.95 17.94
N SER A 53 14.75 -2.01 17.04
CA SER A 53 16.12 -1.60 17.36
C SER A 53 16.20 -0.14 17.81
N MET A 54 15.45 0.76 17.17
CA MET A 54 15.40 2.16 17.55
C MET A 54 14.77 2.35 18.94
N GLN A 55 13.72 1.59 19.27
CA GLN A 55 13.07 1.66 20.58
C GLN A 55 14.03 1.27 21.71
N ASP A 56 14.84 0.22 21.53
CA ASP A 56 15.81 -0.20 22.54
C ASP A 56 16.96 0.79 22.70
N ARG A 57 17.37 1.42 21.60
CA ARG A 57 18.33 2.53 21.65
C ARG A 57 17.75 3.73 22.40
N VAL A 58 16.49 4.10 22.17
CA VAL A 58 15.82 5.18 22.90
C VAL A 58 15.76 4.86 24.38
N LYS A 59 15.33 3.66 24.79
CA LYS A 59 15.36 3.25 26.21
C LYS A 59 16.75 3.36 26.82
N THR A 60 17.78 3.00 26.06
CA THR A 60 19.17 3.10 26.52
C THR A 60 19.58 4.55 26.70
N LEU A 61 19.25 5.42 25.74
CA LEU A 61 19.50 6.86 25.84
C LEU A 61 18.73 7.48 27.01
N GLU A 62 17.48 7.09 27.24
CA GLU A 62 16.70 7.52 28.40
C GLU A 62 17.36 7.12 29.72
N LYS A 63 17.88 5.89 29.83
CA LYS A 63 18.63 5.45 31.02
C LYS A 63 19.91 6.25 31.25
N ILE A 64 20.65 6.55 30.18
CA ILE A 64 21.86 7.38 30.27
C ILE A 64 21.48 8.80 30.70
N LEU A 65 20.45 9.36 30.08
CA LEU A 65 19.98 10.71 30.36
C LEU A 65 19.41 10.84 31.78
N ASP A 66 18.80 9.78 32.31
CA ASP A 66 18.37 9.69 33.71
C ASP A 66 19.55 9.69 34.69
N ALA A 67 20.66 9.05 34.33
CA ALA A 67 21.87 9.04 35.15
C ALA A 67 22.64 10.36 35.08
N GLU A 68 22.76 10.97 33.89
CA GLU A 68 23.56 12.19 33.68
C GLU A 68 22.80 13.49 33.95
N SER A 69 21.48 13.52 33.75
CA SER A 69 20.67 14.75 33.91
C SER A 69 19.34 14.48 34.61
N PRO A 70 19.31 14.17 35.92
CA PRO A 70 18.13 13.63 36.62
C PRO A 70 16.82 14.45 36.52
N ASN A 71 16.90 15.73 36.17
CA ASN A 71 15.74 16.63 36.04
C ASN A 71 15.32 16.90 34.58
N TRP A 72 15.94 16.26 33.58
CA TRP A 72 15.70 16.54 32.16
C TRP A 72 14.21 16.43 31.77
N ARG A 73 13.48 15.47 32.36
CA ARG A 73 12.04 15.28 32.11
C ARG A 73 11.18 16.45 32.59
N ARG A 74 11.56 17.15 33.66
CA ARG A 74 10.82 18.29 34.20
C ARG A 74 11.00 19.57 33.39
N ASN A 75 12.03 19.63 32.55
CA ASN A 75 12.33 20.83 31.76
C ASN A 75 11.50 20.91 30.46
N TYR A 76 10.75 19.85 30.12
CA TYR A 76 9.95 19.75 28.88
C TYR A 76 8.46 19.41 29.13
N GLU A 77 8.01 19.34 30.38
CA GLU A 77 6.58 19.48 30.73
C GLU A 77 6.22 20.97 30.83
#